data_AF-A0A9D4Y5H6-F1
#
_entry.id   AF-A0A9D4Y5H6-F1
#
_cell.length_a   1.000
_cell.length_b   1.000
_cell.length_c   1.000
_cell.angle_alpha   90.00
_cell.angle_beta   90.00
_cell.angle_gamma   90.00
#
_symmetry.space_group_name_H-M   'P 1'
#
loop_
_entity.id
_entity.type
_entity.pdbx_description
1 polymer ?
#
loop_
_entity_poly.entity_id
_entity_poly.type
_entity_poly.pdbx_seq_one_letter_code
_entity_poly.pdbx_strand_id
1 'polypeptide(L)'
;MAYNCHDTALALLSMKEPMENSVSNDEELYSTIIMLKFRTYCISFDPYESIAQLPSLFTKDFGSKVTDYVTLNDSNHNEFEVLVQQKENKFYFTRGWYELYKFYNLRFGAWVTLVYLEPSRFVMRLKDRFGKDVAIPNYDPPRKYILHREDSQHHNNFGVARFREPLSYHHEKGYFQHAFVKWLNVSDVTSGYLVLVLI
;
A
#
# COMPACT_ATOMS: atom_id res chain seq x y z
N MET A 1 14.18 -8.03 11.81
CA MET A 1 13.11 -9.03 11.94
C MET A 1 12.88 -9.61 10.55
N ALA A 2 12.94 -10.93 10.40
CA ALA A 2 12.87 -11.60 9.10
C ALA A 2 11.44 -11.57 8.55
N TYR A 3 11.34 -11.38 7.23
CA TYR A 3 10.10 -11.19 6.47
C TYR A 3 9.09 -12.32 6.61
N ASN A 4 7.80 -11.96 6.59
CA ASN A 4 6.77 -12.89 6.16
C ASN A 4 6.56 -12.70 4.64
N CYS A 5 7.27 -13.50 3.84
CA CYS A 5 7.15 -13.56 2.37
C CYS A 5 5.67 -13.64 1.91
N HIS A 6 4.84 -14.28 2.74
CA HIS A 6 3.41 -14.44 2.55
C HIS A 6 2.66 -13.11 2.43
N ASP A 7 2.91 -12.12 3.30
CA ASP A 7 2.17 -10.84 3.29
C ASP A 7 2.50 -10.00 2.04
N THR A 8 3.76 -10.07 1.59
CA THR A 8 4.18 -9.42 0.35
C THR A 8 3.61 -10.13 -0.88
N ALA A 9 3.58 -11.46 -0.87
CA ALA A 9 2.97 -12.26 -1.92
C ALA A 9 1.46 -12.03 -2.01
N LEU A 10 0.74 -11.97 -0.88
CA LEU A 10 -0.68 -11.66 -0.80
C LEU A 10 -0.99 -10.24 -1.27
N ALA A 11 -0.20 -9.24 -0.86
CA ALA A 11 -0.34 -7.88 -1.37
C ALA A 11 -0.12 -7.82 -2.88
N LEU A 12 0.88 -8.53 -3.41
CA LEU A 12 1.12 -8.60 -4.85
C LEU A 12 -0.01 -9.34 -5.58
N LEU A 13 -0.48 -10.48 -5.08
CA LEU A 13 -1.52 -11.31 -5.68
C LEU A 13 -2.90 -10.63 -5.65
N SER A 14 -3.29 -10.04 -4.51
CA SER A 14 -4.57 -9.35 -4.34
C SER A 14 -4.76 -8.17 -5.27
N MET A 15 -3.66 -7.64 -5.76
CA MET A 15 -3.72 -6.60 -6.75
C MET A 15 -3.77 -7.20 -8.18
N LYS A 16 -3.27 -8.43 -8.47
CA LYS A 16 -2.97 -8.95 -9.85
C LYS A 16 -4.25 -9.34 -10.58
N GLU A 17 -5.18 -9.97 -9.88
CA GLU A 17 -6.41 -10.53 -10.43
C GLU A 17 -7.50 -10.48 -9.33
N PRO A 18 -8.80 -10.56 -9.67
CA PRO A 18 -9.79 -11.01 -8.67
C PRO A 18 -9.28 -12.35 -8.14
N MET A 19 -9.06 -12.47 -6.83
CA MET A 19 -8.46 -13.68 -6.28
C MET A 19 -9.40 -14.87 -6.55
N GLU A 20 -9.11 -15.67 -7.56
CA GLU A 20 -9.81 -16.93 -7.77
C GLU A 20 -9.44 -17.89 -6.64
N ASN A 21 -10.49 -18.31 -5.95
CA ASN A 21 -10.57 -19.18 -4.79
C ASN A 21 -9.49 -20.28 -4.76
N SER A 22 -8.49 -20.11 -3.90
CA SER A 22 -7.62 -21.21 -3.46
C SER A 22 -7.14 -21.12 -2.01
N VAL A 23 -7.64 -20.15 -1.24
CA VAL A 23 -7.41 -20.09 0.21
C VAL A 23 -8.57 -20.80 0.89
N SER A 24 -8.34 -21.97 1.51
CA SER A 24 -9.39 -22.82 2.08
C SER A 24 -10.03 -22.28 3.38
N ASN A 25 -9.83 -21.00 3.70
CA ASN A 25 -10.41 -20.31 4.84
C ASN A 25 -10.96 -18.96 4.35
N ASP A 26 -12.24 -18.94 3.99
CA ASP A 26 -12.93 -17.75 3.47
C ASP A 26 -12.82 -16.55 4.43
N GLU A 27 -12.72 -16.80 5.75
CA GLU A 27 -12.54 -15.77 6.78
C GLU A 27 -11.14 -15.12 6.74
N GLU A 28 -10.08 -15.90 6.55
CA GLU A 28 -8.71 -15.38 6.45
C GLU A 28 -8.53 -14.56 5.16
N LEU A 29 -9.15 -15.03 4.08
CA LEU A 29 -9.17 -14.32 2.81
C LEU A 29 -9.92 -12.99 2.94
N TYR A 30 -11.09 -12.98 3.58
CA TYR A 30 -11.86 -11.76 3.82
C TYR A 30 -11.11 -10.74 4.68
N SER A 31 -10.51 -11.17 5.78
CA SER A 31 -9.68 -10.33 6.65
C SER A 31 -8.49 -9.74 5.89
N THR A 32 -7.81 -10.56 5.07
CA THR A 32 -6.70 -10.14 4.21
C THR A 32 -7.14 -9.08 3.20
N ILE A 33 -8.26 -9.30 2.50
CA ILE A 33 -8.80 -8.37 1.51
C ILE A 33 -9.16 -7.03 2.18
N ILE A 34 -9.79 -7.06 3.36
CA ILE A 34 -10.11 -5.85 4.11
C ILE A 34 -8.84 -5.11 4.51
N MET A 35 -7.87 -5.81 5.08
CA MET A 35 -6.59 -5.23 5.51
C MET A 35 -5.85 -4.56 4.35
N LEU A 36 -5.89 -5.16 3.16
CA LEU A 36 -5.32 -4.59 1.95
C LEU A 36 -6.07 -3.34 1.49
N LYS A 37 -7.41 -3.37 1.47
CA LYS A 37 -8.23 -2.20 1.11
C LYS A 37 -7.93 -0.99 2.00
N PHE A 38 -7.78 -1.19 3.32
CA PHE A 38 -7.45 -0.11 4.26
C PHE A 38 -6.02 0.44 4.12
N ARG A 39 -5.12 -0.31 3.48
CA ARG A 39 -3.73 0.09 3.26
C ARG A 39 -3.46 0.53 1.83
N THR A 40 -4.49 0.55 0.98
CA THR A 40 -4.37 0.88 -0.43
C THR A 40 -4.72 2.34 -0.68
N TYR A 41 -3.83 3.05 -1.34
CA TYR A 41 -3.96 4.46 -1.67
C TYR A 41 -3.64 4.68 -3.14
N CYS A 42 -4.39 5.55 -3.82
CA CYS A 42 -4.13 5.91 -5.21
C CYS A 42 -3.63 7.35 -5.30
N ILE A 43 -2.63 7.58 -6.14
CA ILE A 43 -2.06 8.90 -6.41
C ILE A 43 -2.02 9.11 -7.93
N SER A 44 -2.58 10.21 -8.40
CA SER A 44 -2.43 10.62 -9.81
C SER A 44 -0.98 10.97 -10.10
N PHE A 45 -0.49 10.55 -11.26
CA PHE A 45 0.85 10.86 -11.72
C PHE A 45 0.80 12.01 -12.74
N ASP A 46 1.55 13.08 -12.46
CA ASP A 46 1.76 14.19 -13.39
C ASP A 46 3.24 14.23 -13.80
N PRO A 47 3.58 14.01 -15.09
CA PRO A 47 4.97 14.06 -15.56
C PRO A 47 5.59 15.45 -15.51
N TYR A 48 4.80 16.51 -15.29
CA TYR A 48 5.30 17.88 -15.12
C TYR A 48 5.55 18.24 -13.64
N GLU A 49 5.08 17.42 -12.70
CA GLU A 49 5.34 17.58 -11.28
C GLU A 49 6.36 16.56 -10.78
N SER A 50 7.45 17.03 -10.16
CA SER A 50 8.47 16.17 -9.58
C SER A 50 8.14 15.71 -8.15
N ILE A 51 6.96 16.09 -7.65
CA ILE A 51 6.48 15.76 -6.30
C ILE A 51 5.08 15.17 -6.42
N ALA A 52 4.68 14.38 -5.44
CA ALA A 52 3.34 13.80 -5.38
C ALA A 52 2.78 13.88 -3.96
N GLN A 53 1.58 14.42 -3.82
CA GLN A 53 0.91 14.48 -2.53
C GLN A 53 0.30 13.12 -2.17
N LEU A 54 0.60 12.63 -0.98
CA LEU A 54 -0.07 11.45 -0.41
C LEU A 54 -1.51 11.80 0.00
N PRO A 55 -2.47 10.87 -0.14
CA PRO A 55 -3.85 11.11 0.27
C PRO A 55 -3.94 11.52 1.75
N SER A 56 -4.89 12.39 2.06
CA SER A 56 -5.09 12.85 3.44
C SER A 56 -5.48 11.71 4.39
N LEU A 57 -6.16 10.66 3.89
CA LEU A 57 -6.41 9.44 4.67
C LEU A 57 -5.09 8.78 5.11
N PHE A 58 -4.13 8.59 4.19
CA PHE A 58 -2.82 8.04 4.55
C PHE A 58 -2.16 8.83 5.68
N THR A 59 -2.24 10.16 5.61
CA THR A 59 -1.67 11.04 6.65
C THR A 59 -2.30 10.78 8.02
N LYS A 60 -3.62 10.54 8.07
CA LYS A 60 -4.35 10.22 9.31
C LYS A 60 -4.06 8.81 9.83
N ASP A 61 -3.90 7.84 8.93
CA ASP A 61 -3.75 6.43 9.31
C ASP A 61 -2.31 6.08 9.70
N PHE A 62 -1.34 6.64 8.94
CA PHE A 62 0.05 6.21 8.96
C PHE A 62 1.08 7.35 9.02
N GLY A 63 0.67 8.63 9.01
CA GLY A 63 1.59 9.78 8.97
C GLY A 63 2.59 9.84 10.14
N SER A 64 2.24 9.35 11.32
CA SER A 64 3.16 9.27 12.47
C SER A 64 4.11 8.06 12.43
N LYS A 65 3.83 7.07 11.58
CA LYS A 65 4.56 5.80 11.48
C LYS A 65 5.52 5.79 10.30
N VAL A 66 5.22 6.52 9.23
CA VAL A 66 6.06 6.55 8.02
C VAL A 66 7.42 7.19 8.30
N THR A 67 8.45 6.62 7.68
CA THR A 67 9.83 7.13 7.75
C THR A 67 10.09 8.18 6.67
N ASP A 68 11.18 8.95 6.80
CA ASP A 68 11.54 9.96 5.78
C ASP A 68 11.93 9.32 4.45
N TYR A 69 12.48 8.11 4.46
CA TYR A 69 12.92 7.40 3.28
C TYR A 69 12.17 6.08 3.17
N VAL A 70 11.41 5.92 2.11
CA VAL A 70 10.59 4.73 1.88
C VAL A 70 10.94 4.10 0.55
N THR A 71 10.82 2.78 0.45
CA THR A 71 11.02 2.06 -0.81
C THR A 71 9.67 1.73 -1.43
N LEU A 72 9.52 2.04 -2.72
CA LEU A 72 8.40 1.63 -3.57
C LEU A 72 8.83 0.41 -4.39
N ASN A 73 8.13 -0.71 -4.23
CA ASN A 73 8.44 -1.97 -4.92
C ASN A 73 7.36 -2.31 -5.94
N ASP A 74 7.73 -2.60 -7.18
CA ASP A 74 6.79 -3.12 -8.18
C ASP A 74 6.65 -4.66 -8.14
N SER A 75 5.87 -5.23 -9.07
CA SER A 75 5.65 -6.67 -9.15
C SER A 75 6.83 -7.48 -9.69
N ASN A 76 7.83 -6.82 -10.26
CA ASN A 76 9.08 -7.43 -10.74
C ASN A 76 10.25 -7.12 -9.79
N HIS A 77 9.94 -6.69 -8.57
CA HIS A 77 10.92 -6.39 -7.52
C HIS A 77 11.87 -5.24 -7.84
N ASN A 78 11.54 -4.35 -8.79
CA ASN A 78 12.27 -3.09 -8.92
C ASN A 78 11.95 -2.20 -7.71
N GLU A 79 12.98 -1.54 -7.17
CA GLU A 79 12.92 -0.77 -5.93
C GLU A 79 13.28 0.70 -6.18
N PHE A 80 12.47 1.61 -5.65
CA PHE A 80 12.68 3.05 -5.73
C PHE A 80 12.64 3.65 -4.33
N GLU A 81 13.78 4.12 -3.83
CA GLU A 81 13.82 4.91 -2.60
C GLU A 81 13.30 6.32 -2.90
N VAL A 82 12.31 6.76 -2.15
CA VAL A 82 11.70 8.07 -2.27
C VAL A 82 11.70 8.80 -0.93
N LEU A 83 11.95 10.10 -0.96
CA LEU A 83 11.90 10.96 0.21
C LEU A 83 10.46 11.42 0.48
N VAL A 84 10.01 11.19 1.71
CA VAL A 84 8.74 11.62 2.28
C VAL A 84 8.97 12.91 3.05
N GLN A 85 8.29 13.99 2.66
CA GLN A 85 8.34 15.27 3.36
C GLN A 85 6.96 15.70 3.84
N GLN A 86 6.91 16.28 5.04
CA GLN A 86 5.69 16.86 5.61
C GLN A 86 5.72 18.39 5.45
N LYS A 87 4.63 18.97 4.92
CA LYS A 87 4.38 20.42 4.92
C LYS A 87 2.92 20.68 5.15
N GLU A 88 2.61 21.61 6.04
CA GLU A 88 1.22 22.03 6.33
C GLU A 88 0.29 20.83 6.60
N ASN A 89 0.79 19.87 7.38
CA ASN A 89 0.06 18.63 7.71
C ASN A 89 -0.33 17.74 6.50
N LYS A 90 0.38 17.88 5.38
CA LYS A 90 0.29 17.01 4.20
C LYS A 90 1.63 16.33 3.98
N PHE A 91 1.58 15.09 3.50
CA PHE A 91 2.76 14.30 3.17
C PHE A 91 2.96 14.28 1.66
N TYR A 92 4.22 14.33 1.24
CA TYR A 92 4.62 14.36 -0.16
C TYR A 92 5.73 13.37 -0.42
N PHE A 93 5.63 12.61 -1.52
CA PHE A 93 6.80 12.03 -2.16
C PHE A 93 7.52 13.11 -2.97
N THR A 94 8.83 13.18 -2.83
CA THR A 94 9.64 14.25 -3.43
C THR A 94 10.83 13.67 -4.20
N ARG A 95 12.04 13.72 -3.65
CA ARG A 95 13.23 13.11 -4.27
C ARG A 95 12.96 11.62 -4.53
N GLY A 96 13.35 11.14 -5.72
CA GLY A 96 13.13 9.77 -6.16
C GLY A 96 11.79 9.51 -6.85
N TRP A 97 10.75 10.32 -6.60
CA TRP A 97 9.43 10.12 -7.22
C TRP A 97 9.47 10.22 -8.75
N TYR A 98 10.21 11.20 -9.27
CA TYR A 98 10.32 11.42 -10.70
C TYR A 98 11.07 10.28 -11.44
N GLU A 99 11.79 9.42 -10.73
CA GLU A 99 12.45 8.26 -11.35
C GLU A 99 11.44 7.23 -11.88
N LEU A 100 10.22 7.18 -11.32
CA LEU A 100 9.15 6.34 -11.84
C LEU A 100 8.74 6.76 -13.26
N TYR A 101 8.68 8.07 -13.54
CA TYR A 101 8.40 8.58 -14.88
C TYR A 101 9.45 8.11 -15.88
N LYS A 102 10.74 8.28 -15.54
CA LYS A 102 11.85 7.93 -16.42
C LYS A 102 11.90 6.43 -16.71
N PHE A 103 11.62 5.61 -15.70
CA PHE A 103 11.77 4.18 -15.81
C PHE A 103 10.57 3.49 -16.49
N TYR A 104 9.34 3.85 -16.12
CA TYR A 104 8.13 3.23 -16.67
C TYR A 104 7.51 4.00 -17.82
N ASN A 105 8.09 5.16 -18.19
CA ASN A 105 7.54 6.06 -19.22
C ASN A 105 6.08 6.45 -18.94
N LEU A 106 5.77 6.79 -17.68
CA LEU A 106 4.43 7.16 -17.24
C LEU A 106 3.96 8.41 -18.01
N ARG A 107 2.73 8.40 -18.51
CA ARG A 107 2.16 9.55 -19.22
C ARG A 107 1.17 10.29 -18.35
N PHE A 108 0.84 11.51 -18.76
CA PHE A 108 -0.21 12.31 -18.12
C PHE A 108 -1.50 11.50 -17.98
N GLY A 109 -2.10 11.54 -16.79
CA GLY A 109 -3.31 10.82 -16.44
C GLY A 109 -3.08 9.39 -15.94
N ALA A 110 -1.83 8.90 -15.91
CA ALA A 110 -1.50 7.67 -15.19
C ALA A 110 -1.74 7.83 -13.68
N TRP A 111 -1.89 6.71 -12.98
CA TRP A 111 -1.91 6.72 -11.51
C TRP A 111 -1.14 5.56 -10.93
N VAL A 112 -0.67 5.79 -9.70
CA VAL A 112 0.07 4.82 -8.90
C VAL A 112 -0.82 4.37 -7.75
N THR A 113 -1.12 3.07 -7.72
CA THR A 113 -1.75 2.44 -6.56
C THR A 113 -0.65 1.95 -5.63
N LEU A 114 -0.74 2.31 -4.36
CA LEU A 114 0.24 2.05 -3.32
C LEU A 114 -0.40 1.22 -2.21
N VAL A 115 0.25 0.15 -1.81
CA VAL A 115 -0.13 -0.63 -0.63
C VAL A 115 0.93 -0.42 0.44
N TYR A 116 0.53 0.17 1.56
CA TYR A 116 1.40 0.42 2.71
C TYR A 116 1.59 -0.86 3.53
N LEU A 117 2.81 -1.40 3.52
CA LEU A 117 3.15 -2.60 4.28
C LEU A 117 3.75 -2.23 5.64
N GLU A 118 4.77 -1.38 5.62
CA GLU A 118 5.63 -1.08 6.76
C GLU A 118 6.08 0.40 6.72
N PRO A 119 6.56 0.96 7.85
CA PRO A 119 7.06 2.34 7.95
C PRO A 119 7.95 2.85 6.81
N SER A 120 8.73 1.96 6.19
CA SER A 120 9.65 2.31 5.11
C SER A 120 9.36 1.57 3.80
N ARG A 121 8.20 0.95 3.62
CA ARG A 121 7.94 0.08 2.46
C ARG A 121 6.51 0.14 1.95
N PHE A 122 6.42 0.38 0.64
CA PHE A 122 5.21 0.28 -0.14
C PHE A 122 5.40 -0.73 -1.27
N VAL A 123 4.31 -1.40 -1.64
CA VAL A 123 4.21 -2.06 -2.94
C VAL A 123 3.39 -1.16 -3.85
N MET A 124 3.78 -1.06 -5.12
CA MET A 124 3.14 -0.18 -6.08
C MET A 124 2.64 -0.92 -7.31
N ARG A 125 1.64 -0.29 -7.94
CA ARG A 125 1.13 -0.62 -9.27
C ARG A 125 0.86 0.60 -10.07
N LEU A 126 1.00 0.42 -11.38
CA LEU A 126 0.99 1.50 -12.32
C LEU A 126 -0.11 1.23 -13.34
N LYS A 127 -1.03 2.18 -13.47
CA LYS A 127 -2.04 2.17 -14.51
C LYS A 127 -1.88 3.40 -15.39
N ASP A 128 -2.09 3.22 -16.69
CA ASP A 128 -2.15 4.32 -17.63
C ASP A 128 -3.47 5.09 -17.48
N ARG A 129 -3.60 6.16 -18.26
CA ARG A 129 -4.79 7.03 -18.26
C ARG A 129 -6.09 6.34 -18.67
N PHE A 130 -6.02 5.13 -19.23
CA PHE A 130 -7.18 4.33 -19.61
C PHE A 130 -7.45 3.20 -18.58
N GLY A 131 -6.70 3.17 -17.49
CA GLY A 131 -6.83 2.17 -16.43
C GLY A 131 -6.19 0.82 -16.77
N LYS A 132 -5.41 0.73 -17.84
CA LYS A 132 -4.66 -0.46 -18.24
C LYS A 132 -3.34 -0.51 -17.47
N ASP A 133 -2.93 -1.71 -17.07
CA ASP A 133 -1.64 -1.89 -16.40
C ASP A 133 -0.48 -1.48 -17.30
N VAL A 134 0.43 -0.69 -16.73
CA VAL A 134 1.69 -0.30 -17.39
C VAL A 134 2.62 -1.52 -17.42
N ALA A 135 3.27 -1.73 -18.57
CA ALA A 135 4.22 -2.83 -18.71
C ALA A 135 5.42 -2.62 -17.79
N ILE A 136 5.63 -3.57 -16.88
CA ILE A 136 6.75 -3.54 -15.94
C ILE A 136 7.92 -4.30 -16.57
N PRO A 137 9.08 -3.65 -16.78
CA PRO A 137 10.24 -4.34 -17.32
C PRO A 137 10.78 -5.36 -16.31
N ASN A 138 11.19 -6.53 -16.83
CA ASN A 138 11.79 -7.59 -16.02
C ASN A 138 13.32 -7.53 -16.21
N TYR A 139 14.04 -7.20 -15.15
CA TYR A 139 15.49 -7.13 -15.14
C TYR A 139 16.05 -8.20 -14.19
N ASP A 140 17.18 -8.78 -14.58
CA ASP A 140 17.95 -9.70 -13.73
C ASP A 140 19.40 -9.18 -13.64
N PRO A 141 19.83 -8.60 -12.49
CA PRO A 141 19.06 -8.42 -11.26
C PRO A 141 18.02 -7.28 -11.35
N PRO A 142 16.98 -7.27 -10.49
CA PRO A 142 16.02 -6.17 -10.40
C PRO A 142 16.70 -4.83 -10.14
N ARG A 143 16.14 -3.75 -10.71
CA ARG A 143 16.74 -2.42 -10.56
C ARG A 143 16.46 -1.82 -9.19
N LYS A 144 17.46 -1.11 -8.64
CA LYS A 144 17.36 -0.38 -7.39
C LYS A 144 17.80 1.06 -7.59
N TYR A 145 16.92 2.00 -7.31
CA TYR A 145 17.19 3.43 -7.32
C TYR A 145 17.29 3.91 -5.88
N ILE A 146 18.51 4.13 -5.39
CA ILE A 146 18.80 4.56 -4.01
C ILE A 146 19.22 6.03 -4.03
N LEU A 147 18.68 6.82 -3.09
CA LEU A 147 18.99 8.24 -3.00
C LEU A 147 20.35 8.44 -2.33
N HIS A 148 21.19 9.28 -2.94
CA HIS A 148 22.41 9.75 -2.30
C HIS A 148 22.06 10.68 -1.13
N ARG A 149 22.59 10.34 0.06
CA ARG A 149 22.31 11.03 1.32
C ARG A 149 23.15 12.29 1.55
N GLU A 150 24.11 12.56 0.67
CA GLU A 150 25.13 13.60 0.86
C GLU A 150 24.61 15.02 0.59
N ASP A 151 23.48 15.18 -0.10
CA ASP A 151 22.89 16.51 -0.42
C ASP A 151 21.89 17.04 0.63
N SER A 152 21.71 16.33 1.74
CA SER A 152 20.61 16.53 2.71
C SER A 152 20.72 17.81 3.55
N GLN A 153 21.81 18.57 3.41
CA GLN A 153 22.08 19.74 4.25
C GLN A 153 21.54 21.06 3.67
N HIS A 154 21.12 21.14 2.40
CA HIS A 154 20.91 22.44 1.73
C HIS A 154 19.50 22.73 1.19
N HIS A 155 18.53 21.80 1.31
CA HIS A 155 17.15 22.01 0.82
C HIS A 155 16.05 21.68 1.86
N ASN A 156 16.29 21.96 3.14
CA ASN A 156 15.25 21.89 4.17
C ASN A 156 14.39 23.16 4.19
N ASN A 157 13.60 23.40 3.14
CA ASN A 157 12.51 24.39 3.15
C ASN A 157 11.18 23.80 3.66
N PHE A 158 11.16 22.53 4.06
CA PHE A 158 10.02 21.86 4.68
C PHE A 158 10.28 21.80 6.18
N GLY A 159 9.70 22.75 6.94
CA GLY A 159 9.86 22.86 8.39
C GLY A 159 9.50 21.55 9.10
N VAL A 160 10.46 21.01 9.86
CA VAL A 160 10.33 19.71 10.53
C VAL A 160 9.61 19.90 11.86
N ALA A 161 8.29 19.80 11.85
CA ALA A 161 7.49 19.56 13.05
C ALA A 161 6.60 18.33 12.79
N ARG A 162 7.09 17.15 13.15
CA ARG A 162 6.26 15.94 13.16
C ARG A 162 5.30 16.03 14.33
N PHE A 163 4.00 15.92 14.05
CA PHE A 163 2.99 15.74 15.08
C PHE A 163 3.32 14.48 15.90
N ARG A 164 3.55 14.66 17.20
CA ARG A 164 3.63 13.59 18.21
C ARG A 164 2.30 13.43 18.95
N GLU A 165 1.17 13.79 18.32
CA GLU A 165 -0.12 13.44 18.90
C GLU A 165 -0.39 11.96 18.64
N PRO A 166 -0.79 11.17 19.66
CA PRO A 166 -1.31 9.84 19.44
C PRO A 166 -2.61 9.99 18.66
N LEU A 167 -2.56 9.73 17.34
CA LEU A 167 -3.77 9.61 16.55
C LEU A 167 -4.57 8.44 17.12
N SER A 168 -5.86 8.68 17.34
CA SER A 168 -6.79 7.85 18.13
C SER A 168 -7.14 6.49 17.49
N TYR A 169 -6.43 6.06 16.45
CA TYR A 169 -6.70 4.81 15.76
C TYR A 169 -5.47 3.90 15.76
N HIS A 170 -5.33 3.17 16.86
CA HIS A 170 -4.50 1.98 16.91
C HIS A 170 -5.27 0.83 16.26
N HIS A 171 -4.73 0.25 15.19
CA HIS A 171 -5.26 -0.99 14.63
C HIS A 171 -4.99 -2.13 15.62
N GLU A 172 -5.93 -2.36 16.53
CA GLU A 172 -5.96 -3.57 17.33
C GLU A 172 -6.47 -4.70 16.44
N LYS A 173 -5.71 -5.79 16.33
CA LYS A 173 -6.12 -6.97 15.55
C LYS A 173 -7.48 -7.52 16.00
N GLY A 174 -7.89 -7.24 17.24
CA GLY A 174 -9.20 -7.56 17.80
C GLY A 174 -10.37 -6.89 17.08
N TYR A 175 -10.21 -5.70 16.48
CA TYR A 175 -11.30 -5.05 15.74
C TYR A 175 -11.67 -5.73 14.42
N PHE A 176 -10.82 -6.66 13.95
CA PHE A 176 -11.09 -7.51 12.78
C PHE A 176 -11.54 -8.92 13.19
N GLN A 177 -11.79 -9.17 14.49
CA GLN A 177 -12.46 -10.39 14.94
C GLN A 177 -13.96 -10.24 14.69
N HIS A 178 -14.45 -10.91 13.66
CA HIS A 178 -15.88 -11.02 13.42
C HIS A 178 -16.45 -12.15 14.27
N ALA A 179 -17.43 -11.84 15.12
CA ALA A 179 -18.27 -12.86 15.74
C ALA A 179 -19.45 -13.14 14.80
N PHE A 180 -19.44 -14.28 14.11
CA PHE A 180 -20.58 -14.70 13.31
C PHE A 180 -21.73 -15.12 14.22
N VAL A 181 -22.75 -14.26 14.36
CA VAL A 181 -23.99 -14.60 15.05
C VAL A 181 -24.98 -15.16 14.03
N LYS A 182 -25.19 -16.47 14.05
CA LYS A 182 -26.23 -17.15 13.25
C LYS A 182 -27.40 -17.55 14.14
N TRP A 183 -28.61 -17.16 13.74
CA TRP A 183 -29.84 -17.69 14.33
C TRP A 183 -30.08 -19.11 13.83
N LEU A 184 -30.09 -20.08 14.75
CA LEU A 184 -30.29 -21.49 14.42
C LEU A 184 -31.68 -21.72 13.82
N ASN A 185 -31.74 -22.47 12.73
CA ASN A 185 -33.00 -22.93 12.16
C ASN A 185 -33.25 -24.42 12.50
N VAL A 186 -34.47 -24.89 12.24
CA VAL A 186 -34.90 -26.27 12.57
C VAL A 186 -33.99 -27.33 11.91
N SER A 187 -33.47 -27.05 10.72
CA SER A 187 -32.55 -27.97 10.03
C SER A 187 -31.21 -28.09 10.74
N ASP A 188 -30.68 -26.99 11.27
CA ASP A 188 -29.41 -27.00 12.03
C ASP A 188 -29.53 -27.86 13.30
N VAL A 189 -30.67 -27.73 14.01
CA VAL A 189 -30.91 -28.47 15.25
C VAL A 189 -31.15 -29.95 15.00
N THR A 190 -31.89 -30.29 13.95
CA THR A 190 -32.28 -31.68 13.67
C THR A 190 -31.17 -32.49 12.99
N SER A 191 -30.37 -31.85 12.13
CA SER A 191 -29.24 -32.53 11.48
C SER A 191 -28.01 -32.63 12.38
N GLY A 192 -27.87 -31.74 13.37
CA GLY A 192 -26.67 -31.61 14.20
C GLY A 192 -25.50 -30.93 13.49
N TYR A 193 -25.70 -30.44 12.25
CA TYR A 193 -24.69 -29.73 11.48
C TYR A 193 -25.11 -28.27 11.32
N LEU A 194 -24.17 -27.35 11.59
CA LEU A 194 -24.37 -25.93 11.37
C LEU A 194 -23.97 -25.56 9.93
N VAL A 195 -24.94 -25.17 9.09
CA VAL A 195 -24.65 -24.76 7.71
C VAL A 195 -24.59 -23.23 7.62
N LEU A 196 -23.39 -22.66 7.45
CA LEU A 196 -23.21 -21.22 7.21
C LEU A 196 -23.38 -20.94 5.71
N VAL A 197 -24.37 -20.13 5.35
CA VAL A 197 -24.55 -19.65 3.97
C VAL A 197 -24.07 -18.21 3.94
N LEU A 198 -22.96 -17.96 3.25
CA LEU A 198 -22.45 -16.62 2.97
C LEU A 198 -23.27 -16.01 1.82
N ILE A 199 -23.88 -14.84 2.05
CA ILE A 199 -24.58 -14.03 1.04
C ILE A 199 -23.64 -12.91 0.59
#